data_AF-W8C255-F1
#
_entry.id   AF-W8C255-F1
#
_cell.length_a   1.000
_cell.length_b   1.000
_cell.length_c   1.000
_cell.angle_alpha   90.00
_cell.angle_beta   90.00
_cell.angle_gamma   90.00
#
_symmetry.space_group_name_H-M   'P 1'
#
loop_
_entity.id
_entity.type
_entity.pdbx_description
1 polymer ?
#
loop_
_entity_poly.entity_id
_entity_poly.type
_entity_poly.pdbx_seq_one_letter_code
_entity_poly.pdbx_strand_id
1 'polypeptide(L)'
;MKCAVLNCKSTNLSRASDFSFFRFPSEPTLLEKWMKFCRRKNKFNPSTSVMCMNHFTPDDIENRQKFEMGFSKRRLLKNGAVPTLYKDNVEQEIDEATKLENKRIVDELLKQYDADLTKAEELKETTIDISENMDEDIEDFLKNEHTLIENQESQNPLHVSYTQNSGEVSDTEQKLIELKRANDALQKENSQHRIELAAAKRILIGEQRRHRYAVQALSKRLTIVETQKKNYEKKLESIFSKSQIEMIKNGNSVSWSTSDIEAYKVIYTTNSTIYKFLLEKGFPLPSIRLIESSSPSPEISKIIKRVQEQEQDQNQNELQQQDADLYEEEQQQQSPSSLQSLMDHSYSEEIEFEILNE
;
A
#
# COMPACT_ATOMS: atom_id res chain seq x y z
N MET A 1 -7.60 28.04 2.92
CA MET A 1 -6.95 28.68 1.75
C MET A 1 -7.63 28.19 0.47
N LYS A 2 -7.91 29.09 -0.49
CA LYS A 2 -8.54 28.78 -1.79
C LYS A 2 -7.61 29.25 -2.92
N CYS A 3 -7.57 28.51 -4.03
CA CYS A 3 -6.77 28.90 -5.19
C CYS A 3 -7.17 30.29 -5.74
N ALA A 4 -6.19 31.06 -6.18
CA ALA A 4 -6.35 32.40 -6.73
C ALA A 4 -6.87 32.44 -8.17
N VAL A 5 -6.82 31.31 -8.89
CA VAL A 5 -7.28 31.20 -10.28
C VAL A 5 -8.82 31.23 -10.34
N LEU A 6 -9.38 31.90 -11.35
CA LEU A 6 -10.82 31.91 -11.62
C LEU A 6 -11.32 30.48 -11.84
N ASN A 7 -12.51 30.16 -11.33
CA ASN A 7 -13.17 28.85 -11.45
C ASN A 7 -12.43 27.64 -10.83
N CYS A 8 -11.24 27.81 -10.25
CA CYS A 8 -10.56 26.72 -9.56
C CYS A 8 -11.24 26.38 -8.21
N LYS A 9 -11.72 25.13 -8.08
CA LYS A 9 -12.37 24.59 -6.88
C LYS A 9 -11.37 24.07 -5.82
N SER A 10 -10.07 24.10 -6.08
CA SER A 10 -9.05 23.62 -5.13
C SER A 10 -9.04 24.44 -3.83
N THR A 11 -9.28 23.75 -2.71
CA THR A 11 -9.28 24.32 -1.36
C THR A 11 -8.43 23.47 -0.42
N ASN A 12 -7.99 24.05 0.70
CA ASN A 12 -7.17 23.36 1.70
C ASN A 12 -7.89 22.20 2.44
N LEU A 13 -9.15 21.90 2.08
CA LEU A 13 -9.96 20.81 2.65
C LEU A 13 -9.88 19.52 1.82
N SER A 14 -9.42 19.58 0.56
CA SER A 14 -9.18 18.37 -0.23
C SER A 14 -7.91 17.69 0.31
N ARG A 15 -8.07 16.46 0.81
CA ARG A 15 -7.05 15.56 1.39
C ARG A 15 -5.59 15.98 1.11
N ALA A 16 -4.87 16.28 2.20
CA ALA A 16 -3.58 16.96 2.24
C ALA A 16 -2.37 16.26 1.56
N SER A 17 -2.53 15.11 0.90
CA SER A 17 -1.45 14.42 0.19
C SER A 17 -1.31 14.82 -1.29
N ASP A 18 -2.41 15.23 -1.95
CA ASP A 18 -2.44 15.25 -3.42
C ASP A 18 -2.25 16.64 -4.01
N PHE A 19 -2.41 17.70 -3.21
CA PHE A 19 -2.36 19.08 -3.68
C PHE A 19 -1.38 19.93 -2.88
N SER A 20 -0.55 20.71 -3.59
CA SER A 20 0.31 21.73 -3.00
C SER A 20 -0.15 23.12 -3.41
N PHE A 21 -0.01 24.08 -2.50
CA PHE A 21 -0.32 25.49 -2.76
C PHE A 21 0.98 26.31 -2.73
N PHE A 22 1.16 27.15 -3.74
CA PHE A 22 2.31 28.02 -3.91
C PHE A 22 1.91 29.47 -3.68
N ARG A 23 2.77 30.23 -3.01
CA ARG A 23 2.60 31.68 -2.85
C ARG A 23 3.01 32.39 -4.12
N PHE A 24 2.45 33.58 -4.32
CA PHE A 24 2.88 34.43 -5.41
C PHE A 24 4.34 34.87 -5.22
N PRO A 25 5.10 34.97 -6.32
CA PRO A 25 6.49 35.39 -6.28
C PRO A 25 6.64 36.86 -5.89
N SER A 26 7.75 37.20 -5.25
CA SER A 26 8.11 38.59 -4.90
C SER A 26 8.58 39.40 -6.11
N GLU A 27 9.12 38.73 -7.13
CA GLU A 27 9.60 39.35 -8.36
C GLU A 27 8.45 40.00 -9.15
N PRO A 28 8.47 41.34 -9.40
CA PRO A 28 7.36 42.06 -9.99
C PRO A 28 6.93 41.54 -11.37
N THR A 29 7.91 41.17 -12.20
CA THR A 29 7.67 40.68 -13.57
C THR A 29 7.00 39.30 -13.58
N LEU A 30 7.39 38.43 -12.65
CA LEU A 30 6.80 37.10 -12.51
C LEU A 30 5.42 37.18 -11.86
N LEU A 31 5.27 38.08 -10.89
CA LEU A 31 4.00 38.37 -10.22
C LEU A 31 2.93 38.82 -11.23
N GLU A 32 3.28 39.71 -12.15
CA GLU A 32 2.35 40.18 -13.19
C GLU A 32 1.86 39.02 -14.08
N LYS A 33 2.76 38.11 -14.47
CA LYS A 33 2.40 36.91 -15.26
C LYS A 33 1.42 36.02 -14.51
N TRP A 34 1.67 35.76 -13.23
CA TRP A 34 0.78 34.96 -12.39
C TRP A 34 -0.58 35.63 -12.18
N MET A 35 -0.61 36.96 -11.98
CA MET A 35 -1.86 37.71 -11.85
C MET A 35 -2.69 37.67 -13.12
N LYS A 36 -2.07 37.85 -14.30
CA LYS A 36 -2.73 37.73 -15.60
C LYS A 36 -3.33 36.33 -15.79
N PHE A 37 -2.61 35.28 -15.38
CA PHE A 37 -3.06 33.90 -15.47
C PHE A 37 -4.32 33.62 -14.61
N CYS A 38 -4.48 34.28 -13.47
CA CYS A 38 -5.64 34.07 -12.60
C CYS A 38 -6.98 34.47 -13.23
N ARG A 39 -7.00 35.30 -14.28
CA ARG A 39 -8.20 35.76 -15.01
C ARG A 39 -9.32 36.32 -14.12
N ARG A 40 -9.01 36.80 -12.91
CA ARG A 40 -10.00 37.42 -12.01
C ARG A 40 -10.24 38.88 -12.37
N LYS A 41 -11.51 39.26 -12.51
CA LYS A 41 -11.92 40.66 -12.70
C LYS A 41 -11.78 41.51 -11.44
N ASN A 42 -11.89 40.90 -10.26
CA ASN A 42 -11.77 41.59 -8.97
C ASN A 42 -10.31 41.69 -8.52
N LYS A 43 -9.91 42.86 -8.00
CA LYS A 43 -8.60 43.03 -7.35
C LYS A 43 -8.49 42.09 -6.15
N PHE A 44 -7.43 41.27 -6.11
CA PHE A 44 -7.10 40.41 -4.97
C PHE A 44 -5.67 40.69 -4.52
N ASN A 45 -5.37 40.42 -3.25
CA ASN A 45 -4.04 40.68 -2.70
C ASN A 45 -3.10 39.49 -2.99
N PRO A 46 -2.02 39.66 -3.78
CA PRO A 46 -1.09 38.58 -4.07
C PRO A 46 -0.33 38.05 -2.84
N SER A 47 -0.14 38.86 -1.79
CA SER A 47 0.64 38.46 -0.61
C SER A 47 -0.06 37.42 0.26
N THR A 48 -1.39 37.43 0.28
CA THR A 48 -2.23 36.47 1.02
C THR A 48 -2.82 35.38 0.15
N SER A 49 -2.70 35.53 -1.17
CA SER A 49 -3.26 34.60 -2.15
C SER A 49 -2.30 33.46 -2.47
N VAL A 50 -2.85 32.34 -2.91
CA VAL A 50 -2.10 31.14 -3.26
C VAL A 50 -2.62 30.52 -4.54
N MET A 51 -1.76 29.84 -5.29
CA MET A 51 -2.10 29.09 -6.50
C MET A 51 -1.85 27.60 -6.26
N CYS A 52 -2.80 26.73 -6.64
CA CYS A 52 -2.60 25.29 -6.49
C CYS A 52 -1.68 24.73 -7.58
N MET A 53 -1.10 23.56 -7.32
CA MET A 53 -0.13 22.91 -8.22
C MET A 53 -0.69 22.53 -9.59
N ASN A 54 -2.00 22.37 -9.74
CA ASN A 54 -2.63 21.94 -10.99
C ASN A 54 -2.43 22.93 -12.15
N HIS A 55 -1.99 24.15 -11.84
CA HIS A 55 -1.73 25.20 -12.82
C HIS A 55 -0.28 25.21 -13.34
N PHE A 56 0.57 24.34 -12.78
CA PHE A 56 1.98 24.18 -13.14
C PHE A 56 2.19 22.80 -13.75
N THR A 57 3.17 22.69 -14.64
CA THR A 57 3.57 21.38 -15.15
C THR A 57 4.35 20.61 -14.08
N PRO A 58 4.40 19.28 -14.14
CA PRO A 58 5.19 18.51 -13.20
C PRO A 58 6.69 18.86 -13.23
N ASP A 59 7.18 19.36 -14.38
CA ASP A 59 8.57 19.77 -14.56
C ASP A 59 8.88 21.13 -13.92
N ASP A 60 7.88 21.94 -13.63
CA ASP A 60 8.04 23.21 -12.90
C ASP A 60 8.31 22.97 -11.40
N ILE A 61 8.12 21.74 -10.91
CA ILE A 61 8.30 21.37 -9.51
C ILE A 61 9.74 20.85 -9.31
N GLU A 62 10.57 21.67 -8.67
CA GLU A 62 12.00 21.42 -8.50
C GLU A 62 12.29 20.16 -7.67
N ASN A 63 11.60 20.01 -6.55
CA ASN A 63 11.88 18.96 -5.56
C ASN A 63 10.90 17.79 -5.64
N ARG A 64 10.29 17.54 -6.81
CA ARG A 64 9.26 16.52 -7.01
C ARG A 64 9.70 15.15 -6.49
N GLN A 65 10.85 14.65 -6.95
CA GLN A 65 11.40 13.35 -6.54
C GLN A 65 11.68 13.28 -5.03
N LYS A 66 12.25 14.35 -4.46
CA LYS A 66 12.53 14.42 -3.01
C LYS A 66 11.25 14.39 -2.17
N PHE A 67 10.19 15.02 -2.65
CA PHE A 67 8.88 14.99 -2.00
C PHE A 67 8.23 13.60 -2.10
N GLU A 68 8.25 12.98 -3.29
CA GLU A 68 7.67 11.64 -3.52
C GLU A 68 8.36 10.55 -2.68
N MET A 69 9.68 10.68 -2.46
CA MET A 69 10.45 9.79 -1.59
C MET A 69 10.36 10.14 -0.09
N GLY A 70 9.55 11.13 0.30
CA GLY A 70 9.37 11.52 1.71
C GLY A 70 10.51 12.33 2.34
N PHE A 71 11.56 12.67 1.58
CA PHE A 71 12.67 13.51 2.05
C PHE A 71 12.32 15.01 2.15
N SER A 72 11.16 15.43 1.63
CA SER A 72 10.68 16.81 1.74
C SER A 72 9.21 16.86 2.14
N LYS A 73 8.87 17.74 3.07
CA LYS A 73 7.50 17.92 3.58
C LYS A 73 6.61 18.78 2.67
N ARG A 74 7.18 19.50 1.69
CA ARG A 74 6.46 20.43 0.82
C ARG A 74 7.07 20.45 -0.58
N ARG A 75 6.24 20.57 -1.62
CA ARG A 75 6.71 20.82 -2.99
C ARG A 75 7.16 22.28 -3.15
N LEU A 76 8.17 22.52 -3.98
CA LEU A 76 8.75 23.81 -4.32
C LEU A 76 8.75 23.97 -5.83
N LEU A 77 8.46 25.19 -6.31
CA LEU A 77 8.57 25.53 -7.73
C LEU A 77 9.99 25.97 -8.06
N LYS A 78 10.41 25.69 -9.29
CA LYS A 78 11.65 26.25 -9.86
C LYS A 78 11.59 27.78 -9.88
N ASN A 79 12.76 28.41 -9.75
CA ASN A 79 12.89 29.85 -9.91
C ASN A 79 12.42 30.27 -11.31
N GLY A 80 11.52 31.23 -11.39
CA GLY A 80 10.96 31.72 -12.65
C GLY A 80 9.80 30.90 -13.21
N ALA A 81 9.32 29.86 -12.52
CA ALA A 81 8.18 29.07 -12.96
C ALA A 81 6.93 29.94 -13.17
N VAL A 82 6.23 29.70 -14.28
CA VAL A 82 4.98 30.39 -14.63
C VAL A 82 3.85 29.37 -14.79
N PRO A 83 2.63 29.69 -14.35
CA PRO A 83 1.49 28.81 -14.57
C PRO A 83 1.14 28.78 -16.06
N THR A 84 0.94 27.58 -16.58
CA THR A 84 0.65 27.31 -17.99
C THR A 84 -0.65 26.50 -18.19
N LEU A 85 -1.10 25.78 -17.17
CA LEU A 85 -2.24 24.85 -17.27
C LEU A 85 -3.53 25.47 -16.73
N TYR A 86 -4.39 25.95 -17.63
CA TYR A 86 -5.71 26.44 -17.29
C TYR A 86 -6.76 25.39 -17.70
N LYS A 87 -7.45 24.79 -16.72
CA LYS A 87 -8.58 23.89 -16.99
C LYS A 87 -9.88 24.67 -16.87
N ASP A 88 -10.63 24.76 -17.95
CA ASP A 88 -11.98 25.32 -17.93
C ASP A 88 -12.93 24.31 -17.27
N ASN A 89 -13.75 24.77 -16.31
CA ASN A 89 -14.64 23.91 -15.50
C ASN A 89 -15.72 23.16 -16.31
N VAL A 90 -15.87 23.45 -17.61
CA VAL A 90 -16.88 22.80 -18.47
C VAL A 90 -16.60 21.30 -18.56
N GLU A 91 -15.34 20.89 -18.66
CA GLU A 91 -14.96 19.47 -18.71
C GLU A 91 -15.14 18.77 -17.36
N GLN A 92 -14.96 19.47 -16.24
CA GLN A 92 -15.19 18.89 -14.91
C GLN A 92 -16.67 18.65 -14.62
N GLU A 93 -17.56 19.55 -15.06
CA GLU A 93 -19.01 19.39 -14.88
C GLU A 93 -19.57 18.29 -15.79
N ILE A 94 -19.04 18.13 -17.01
CA ILE A 94 -19.37 17.02 -17.90
C ILE A 94 -18.86 15.69 -17.32
N ASP A 95 -17.62 15.66 -16.80
CA ASP A 95 -17.06 14.46 -16.16
C ASP A 95 -17.79 14.04 -14.87
N GLU A 96 -18.25 15.00 -14.07
CA GLU A 96 -19.01 14.72 -12.84
C GLU A 96 -20.44 14.24 -13.16
N ALA A 97 -21.11 14.87 -14.14
CA ALA A 97 -22.43 14.46 -14.60
C ALA A 97 -22.40 13.06 -15.26
N THR A 98 -21.41 12.80 -16.12
CA THR A 98 -21.23 11.48 -16.74
C THR A 98 -20.88 10.40 -15.71
N LYS A 99 -20.07 10.71 -14.68
CA LYS A 99 -19.80 9.77 -13.58
C LYS A 99 -21.05 9.44 -12.77
N LEU A 100 -21.91 10.42 -12.52
CA LEU A 100 -23.15 10.20 -11.78
C LEU A 100 -24.13 9.33 -12.57
N GLU A 101 -24.27 9.59 -13.88
CA GLU A 101 -25.13 8.78 -14.75
C GLU A 101 -24.57 7.36 -14.92
N ASN A 102 -23.25 7.21 -15.11
CA ASN A 102 -22.61 5.91 -15.16
C ASN A 102 -22.80 5.13 -13.86
N LYS A 103 -22.74 5.80 -12.70
CA LYS A 103 -23.04 5.18 -11.41
C LYS A 103 -24.50 4.71 -11.34
N ARG A 104 -25.45 5.54 -11.79
CA ARG A 104 -26.88 5.20 -11.84
C ARG A 104 -27.12 3.97 -12.71
N ILE A 105 -26.52 3.92 -13.90
CA ILE A 105 -26.61 2.81 -14.84
C ILE A 105 -26.03 1.53 -14.20
N VAL A 106 -24.86 1.61 -13.55
CA VAL A 106 -24.26 0.45 -12.88
C VAL A 106 -25.13 -0.05 -11.73
N ASP A 107 -25.66 0.84 -10.89
CA ASP A 107 -26.55 0.46 -9.78
C ASP A 107 -27.85 -0.18 -10.29
N GLU A 108 -28.36 0.28 -11.45
CA GLU A 108 -29.54 -0.29 -12.10
C GLU A 108 -29.26 -1.67 -12.72
N LEU A 109 -28.11 -1.86 -13.37
CA LEU A 109 -27.67 -3.14 -13.91
C LEU A 109 -27.41 -4.18 -12.80
N LEU A 110 -26.86 -3.76 -11.65
CA LEU A 110 -26.66 -4.64 -10.50
C LEU A 110 -28.01 -5.14 -9.93
N LYS A 111 -28.99 -4.25 -9.81
CA LYS A 111 -30.35 -4.64 -9.39
C LYS A 111 -31.03 -5.60 -10.36
N GLN A 112 -30.85 -5.39 -11.66
CA GLN A 112 -31.36 -6.32 -12.68
C GLN A 112 -30.68 -7.68 -12.57
N TYR A 113 -29.35 -7.71 -12.39
CA TYR A 113 -28.60 -8.94 -12.21
C TYR A 113 -29.01 -9.71 -10.95
N ASP A 114 -29.22 -9.01 -9.82
CA ASP A 114 -29.69 -9.63 -8.58
C ASP A 114 -31.13 -10.17 -8.73
N ALA A 115 -32.01 -9.46 -9.44
CA ALA A 115 -33.36 -9.93 -9.74
C ALA A 115 -33.37 -11.16 -10.68
N ASP A 116 -32.47 -11.18 -11.66
CA ASP A 116 -32.28 -12.31 -12.56
C ASP A 116 -31.68 -13.52 -11.84
N LEU A 117 -30.80 -13.31 -10.85
CA LEU A 117 -30.28 -14.36 -9.97
C LEU A 117 -31.40 -14.97 -9.10
N THR A 118 -32.24 -14.14 -8.47
CA THR A 118 -33.37 -14.64 -7.67
C THR A 118 -34.37 -15.41 -8.52
N LYS A 119 -34.64 -14.93 -9.75
CA LYS A 119 -35.51 -15.62 -10.70
C LYS A 119 -34.92 -16.94 -11.18
N ALA A 120 -33.60 -16.98 -11.41
CA ALA A 120 -32.88 -18.21 -11.78
C ALA A 120 -32.76 -19.22 -10.62
N GLU A 121 -32.79 -18.78 -9.37
CA GLU A 121 -32.82 -19.66 -8.19
C GLU A 121 -34.22 -20.27 -7.98
N GLU A 122 -35.29 -19.50 -8.18
CA GLU A 122 -36.68 -20.00 -8.19
C GLU A 122 -36.93 -21.05 -9.31
N LEU A 123 -36.25 -20.90 -10.46
CA LEU A 123 -36.27 -21.86 -11.58
C LEU A 123 -35.42 -23.13 -11.33
N LYS A 124 -34.48 -23.12 -10.37
CA LYS A 124 -33.65 -24.29 -10.00
C LYS A 124 -34.34 -25.22 -9.03
N GLU A 125 -35.23 -24.71 -8.17
CA GLU A 125 -35.98 -25.52 -7.20
C GLU A 125 -37.03 -26.44 -7.87
N THR A 126 -37.41 -26.14 -9.11
CA THR A 126 -38.36 -26.93 -9.92
C THR A 126 -37.70 -27.89 -10.91
N THR A 127 -36.38 -27.84 -11.11
CA THR A 127 -35.65 -28.62 -12.14
C THR A 127 -34.76 -29.75 -11.60
N ILE A 128 -34.84 -30.06 -10.31
CA ILE A 128 -34.04 -31.14 -9.68
C ILE A 128 -34.30 -32.53 -10.31
N ASP A 129 -35.39 -32.72 -11.08
CA ASP A 129 -35.74 -34.02 -11.69
C ASP A 129 -35.33 -34.18 -13.18
N ILE A 130 -34.55 -33.25 -13.77
CA ILE A 130 -34.14 -33.34 -15.21
C ILE A 130 -32.65 -32.98 -15.40
N SER A 131 -31.79 -33.33 -14.43
CA SER A 131 -30.39 -32.86 -14.41
C SER A 131 -29.39 -33.65 -15.28
N GLU A 132 -29.79 -34.65 -16.06
CA GLU A 132 -28.80 -35.45 -16.83
C GLU A 132 -28.74 -35.18 -18.34
N ASN A 133 -29.60 -34.35 -18.94
CA ASN A 133 -29.70 -34.28 -20.42
C ASN A 133 -29.46 -32.89 -21.06
N MET A 134 -28.99 -31.87 -20.35
CA MET A 134 -28.97 -30.49 -20.90
C MET A 134 -27.62 -29.99 -21.46
N ASP A 135 -26.68 -30.89 -21.72
CA ASP A 135 -25.42 -30.55 -22.41
C ASP A 135 -25.49 -30.75 -23.95
N GLU A 136 -26.55 -31.37 -24.49
CA GLU A 136 -26.73 -31.56 -25.95
C GLU A 136 -27.54 -30.42 -26.62
N ASP A 137 -28.41 -29.72 -25.89
CA ASP A 137 -29.40 -28.81 -26.51
C ASP A 137 -28.86 -27.44 -26.95
N ILE A 138 -27.73 -26.97 -26.41
CA ILE A 138 -27.16 -25.66 -26.79
C ILE A 138 -26.38 -25.76 -28.12
N GLU A 139 -25.76 -26.89 -28.38
CA GLU A 139 -25.05 -27.13 -29.64
C GLU A 139 -26.03 -27.37 -30.80
N ASP A 140 -27.21 -27.92 -30.52
CA ASP A 140 -28.30 -28.08 -31.49
C ASP A 140 -29.02 -26.75 -31.80
N PHE A 141 -29.17 -25.86 -30.81
CA PHE A 141 -29.74 -24.52 -31.02
C PHE A 141 -28.87 -23.62 -31.92
N LEU A 142 -27.54 -23.75 -31.83
CA LEU A 142 -26.59 -23.01 -32.68
C LEU A 142 -26.45 -23.60 -34.10
N LYS A 143 -26.71 -24.90 -34.28
CA LYS A 143 -26.79 -25.51 -35.63
C LYS A 143 -28.07 -25.10 -36.35
N ASN A 144 -29.21 -25.01 -35.64
CA ASN A 144 -30.51 -24.71 -36.25
C ASN A 144 -30.64 -23.29 -36.80
N GLU A 145 -29.96 -22.28 -36.25
CA GLU A 145 -29.99 -20.92 -36.80
C GLU A 145 -29.25 -20.84 -38.17
N HIS A 146 -28.29 -21.73 -38.42
CA HIS A 146 -27.59 -21.81 -39.70
C HIS A 146 -28.41 -22.52 -40.79
N THR A 147 -29.28 -23.48 -40.46
CA THR A 147 -30.11 -24.23 -41.43
C THR A 147 -31.34 -23.47 -41.93
N LEU A 148 -31.78 -22.42 -41.22
CA LEU A 148 -32.97 -21.64 -41.60
C LEU A 148 -32.71 -20.57 -42.69
N ILE A 149 -31.44 -20.26 -42.98
CA ILE A 149 -31.07 -19.16 -43.90
C ILE A 149 -30.93 -19.64 -45.36
N GLU A 150 -30.69 -20.94 -45.61
CA GLU A 150 -30.52 -21.47 -46.98
C GLU A 150 -31.85 -21.72 -47.73
N ASN A 151 -33.00 -21.72 -47.06
CA ASN A 151 -34.27 -22.18 -47.64
C ASN A 151 -35.18 -21.09 -48.23
N GLN A 152 -34.71 -19.85 -48.44
CA GLN A 152 -35.54 -18.74 -48.98
C GLN A 152 -35.31 -18.41 -50.47
N GLU A 153 -34.55 -19.21 -51.24
CA GLU A 153 -34.29 -18.95 -52.66
C GLU A 153 -35.22 -19.66 -53.66
N SER A 154 -36.34 -20.21 -53.24
CA SER A 154 -37.28 -20.85 -54.17
C SER A 154 -38.66 -20.25 -54.02
N GLN A 155 -39.02 -19.28 -54.88
CA GLN A 155 -40.31 -19.18 -55.60
C GLN A 155 -40.29 -17.97 -56.57
N ASN A 156 -40.17 -18.24 -57.87
CA ASN A 156 -40.79 -17.44 -58.94
C ASN A 156 -42.08 -18.21 -59.35
N PRO A 157 -43.15 -17.62 -59.93
CA PRO A 157 -43.14 -16.52 -60.91
C PRO A 157 -44.34 -15.54 -60.85
N LEU A 158 -44.32 -14.46 -61.65
CA LEU A 158 -45.45 -14.09 -62.54
C LEU A 158 -45.07 -12.92 -63.47
N HIS A 159 -45.17 -13.19 -64.77
CA HIS A 159 -45.01 -12.23 -65.85
C HIS A 159 -46.29 -11.41 -66.01
N VAL A 160 -46.24 -10.10 -65.78
CA VAL A 160 -47.33 -9.16 -66.08
C VAL A 160 -46.79 -8.08 -67.01
N SER A 161 -47.32 -8.08 -68.23
CA SER A 161 -47.02 -7.09 -69.27
C SER A 161 -47.83 -5.80 -69.05
N TYR A 162 -47.15 -4.66 -69.03
CA TYR A 162 -47.78 -3.37 -69.34
C TYR A 162 -46.93 -2.55 -70.31
N THR A 163 -47.65 -1.91 -71.24
CA THR A 163 -47.18 -1.10 -72.36
C THR A 163 -46.89 0.35 -71.94
N GLN A 164 -45.79 0.88 -72.49
CA GLN A 164 -45.52 2.29 -72.83
C GLN A 164 -45.54 3.35 -71.70
N ASN A 165 -44.34 3.60 -71.14
CA ASN A 165 -43.79 4.93 -70.84
C ASN A 165 -42.24 4.83 -70.85
N SER A 166 -41.61 4.89 -72.04
CA SER A 166 -40.26 4.32 -72.25
C SER A 166 -39.07 5.12 -71.69
N GLY A 167 -39.27 6.36 -71.24
CA GLY A 167 -38.19 7.21 -70.69
C GLY A 167 -38.04 7.07 -69.17
N GLU A 168 -39.10 7.35 -68.42
CA GLU A 168 -39.08 7.33 -66.95
C GLU A 168 -39.03 5.90 -66.38
N VAL A 169 -39.63 4.92 -67.07
CA VAL A 169 -39.64 3.52 -66.63
C VAL A 169 -38.22 2.93 -66.65
N SER A 170 -37.41 3.24 -67.67
CA SER A 170 -36.01 2.79 -67.77
C SER A 170 -35.14 3.29 -66.61
N ASP A 171 -35.26 4.58 -66.26
CA ASP A 171 -34.48 5.16 -65.16
C ASP A 171 -34.93 4.61 -63.79
N THR A 172 -36.23 4.32 -63.62
CA THR A 172 -36.74 3.70 -62.40
C THR A 172 -36.34 2.23 -62.26
N GLU A 173 -36.31 1.47 -63.36
CA GLU A 173 -35.82 0.08 -63.39
C GLU A 173 -34.33 0.02 -63.06
N GLN A 174 -33.54 0.96 -63.57
CA GLN A 174 -32.11 1.04 -63.29
C GLN A 174 -31.83 1.38 -61.81
N LYS A 175 -32.56 2.34 -61.24
CA LYS A 175 -32.51 2.62 -59.79
C LYS A 175 -32.93 1.42 -58.95
N LEU A 176 -33.94 0.66 -59.38
CA LEU A 176 -34.39 -0.53 -58.67
C LEU A 176 -33.31 -1.62 -58.64
N ILE A 177 -32.55 -1.79 -59.74
CA ILE A 177 -31.42 -2.72 -59.81
C ILE A 177 -30.29 -2.27 -58.87
N GLU A 178 -29.97 -0.97 -58.86
CA GLU A 178 -28.96 -0.41 -57.96
C GLU A 178 -29.36 -0.58 -56.48
N LEU A 179 -30.62 -0.28 -56.14
CA LEU A 179 -31.18 -0.49 -54.80
C LEU A 179 -31.13 -1.96 -54.36
N LYS A 180 -31.45 -2.89 -55.26
CA LYS A 180 -31.35 -4.34 -54.98
C LYS A 180 -29.91 -4.73 -54.68
N ARG A 181 -28.95 -4.34 -55.52
CA ARG A 181 -27.51 -4.61 -55.29
C ARG A 181 -27.01 -4.02 -53.98
N ALA A 182 -27.43 -2.80 -53.65
CA ALA A 182 -27.08 -2.17 -52.38
C ALA A 182 -27.67 -2.93 -51.18
N ASN A 183 -28.92 -3.41 -51.29
CA ASN A 183 -29.56 -4.21 -50.25
C ASN A 183 -28.85 -5.56 -50.06
N ASP A 184 -28.50 -6.25 -51.15
CA ASP A 184 -27.75 -7.52 -51.09
C ASP A 184 -26.37 -7.32 -50.43
N ALA A 185 -25.69 -6.22 -50.76
CA ALA A 185 -24.42 -5.86 -50.13
C ALA A 185 -24.58 -5.60 -48.63
N LEU A 186 -25.61 -4.85 -48.23
CA LEU A 186 -25.92 -4.59 -46.82
C LEU A 186 -26.33 -5.86 -46.06
N GLN A 187 -27.03 -6.79 -46.70
CA GLN A 187 -27.38 -8.08 -46.09
C GLN A 187 -26.13 -8.93 -45.83
N LYS A 188 -25.19 -8.94 -46.78
CA LYS A 188 -23.90 -9.60 -46.60
C LYS A 188 -23.05 -8.95 -45.51
N GLU A 189 -23.07 -7.63 -45.42
CA GLU A 189 -22.35 -6.92 -44.35
C GLU A 189 -22.97 -7.21 -42.98
N ASN A 190 -24.30 -7.21 -42.89
CA ASN A 190 -25.01 -7.57 -41.65
C ASN A 190 -24.74 -9.01 -41.21
N SER A 191 -24.68 -9.98 -42.13
CA SER A 191 -24.35 -11.36 -41.77
C SER A 191 -22.92 -11.48 -41.24
N GLN A 192 -21.97 -10.75 -41.86
CA GLN A 192 -20.60 -10.66 -41.39
C GLN A 192 -20.51 -10.04 -39.98
N HIS A 193 -21.17 -8.91 -39.74
CA HIS A 193 -21.23 -8.26 -38.42
C HIS A 193 -21.84 -9.18 -37.35
N ARG A 194 -22.85 -10.00 -37.69
CA ARG A 194 -23.43 -10.98 -36.75
C ARG A 194 -22.44 -12.06 -36.35
N ILE A 195 -21.63 -12.56 -37.29
CA ILE A 195 -20.57 -13.56 -37.02
C ILE A 195 -19.49 -12.96 -36.11
N GLU A 196 -19.03 -11.75 -36.42
CA GLU A 196 -18.02 -11.05 -35.62
C GLU A 196 -18.50 -10.79 -34.20
N LEU A 197 -19.76 -10.35 -34.05
CA LEU A 197 -20.38 -10.14 -32.75
C LEU A 197 -20.49 -11.45 -31.96
N ALA A 198 -20.82 -12.57 -32.61
CA ALA A 198 -20.87 -13.88 -31.96
C ALA A 198 -19.47 -14.33 -31.49
N ALA A 199 -18.43 -14.11 -32.29
CA ALA A 199 -17.05 -14.40 -31.92
C ALA A 199 -16.58 -13.55 -30.72
N ALA A 200 -16.85 -12.24 -30.75
CA ALA A 200 -16.52 -11.32 -29.65
C ALA A 200 -17.22 -11.72 -28.34
N LYS A 201 -18.50 -12.11 -28.40
CA LYS A 201 -19.26 -12.60 -27.23
C LYS A 201 -18.64 -13.85 -26.61
N ARG A 202 -18.18 -14.81 -27.43
CA ARG A 202 -17.51 -16.04 -26.92
C ARG A 202 -16.23 -15.70 -26.16
N ILE A 203 -15.42 -14.79 -26.69
CA ILE A 203 -14.18 -14.33 -26.04
C ILE A 203 -14.50 -13.68 -24.70
N LEU A 204 -15.48 -12.77 -24.68
CA LEU A 204 -15.90 -12.06 -23.47
C LEU A 204 -16.38 -13.02 -22.37
N ILE A 205 -17.21 -14.02 -22.73
CA ILE A 205 -17.68 -15.04 -21.78
C ILE A 205 -16.50 -15.84 -21.21
N GLY A 206 -15.53 -16.21 -22.06
CA GLY A 206 -14.31 -16.88 -21.63
C GLY A 206 -13.50 -16.02 -20.65
N GLU A 207 -13.34 -14.73 -20.92
CA GLU A 207 -12.68 -13.77 -20.03
C GLU A 207 -13.41 -13.61 -18.70
N GLN A 208 -14.73 -13.45 -18.72
CA GLN A 208 -15.53 -13.33 -17.51
C GLN A 208 -15.40 -14.57 -16.63
N ARG A 209 -15.38 -15.77 -17.24
CA ARG A 209 -15.16 -17.03 -16.53
C ARG A 209 -13.76 -17.08 -15.89
N ARG A 210 -12.72 -16.67 -16.63
CA ARG A 210 -11.35 -16.57 -16.10
C ARG A 210 -11.26 -15.60 -14.92
N HIS A 211 -11.84 -14.40 -15.05
CA HIS A 211 -11.87 -13.42 -13.97
C HIS A 211 -12.61 -13.95 -12.73
N ARG A 212 -13.75 -14.63 -12.92
CA ARG A 212 -14.50 -15.25 -11.84
C ARG A 212 -13.65 -16.27 -11.05
N TYR A 213 -12.94 -17.15 -11.75
CA TYR A 213 -12.05 -18.10 -11.09
C TYR A 213 -10.87 -17.42 -10.40
N ALA A 214 -10.29 -16.39 -11.01
CA ALA A 214 -9.18 -15.64 -10.42
C ALA A 214 -9.59 -14.95 -9.10
N VAL A 215 -10.76 -14.31 -9.09
CA VAL A 215 -11.33 -13.69 -7.87
C VAL A 215 -11.58 -14.74 -6.80
N GLN A 216 -12.16 -15.89 -7.14
CA GLN A 216 -12.40 -16.97 -6.18
C GLN A 216 -11.09 -17.52 -5.60
N ALA A 217 -10.07 -17.72 -6.43
CA ALA A 217 -8.76 -18.18 -5.99
C ALA A 217 -8.05 -17.16 -5.08
N LEU A 218 -8.11 -15.88 -5.43
CA LEU A 218 -7.57 -14.79 -4.61
C LEU A 218 -8.29 -14.68 -3.27
N SER A 219 -9.62 -14.80 -3.25
CA SER A 219 -10.41 -14.80 -2.01
C SER A 219 -9.99 -15.94 -1.09
N LYS A 220 -9.80 -17.16 -1.61
CA LYS A 220 -9.29 -18.29 -0.82
C LYS A 220 -7.88 -18.04 -0.27
N ARG A 221 -6.99 -17.42 -1.06
CA ARG A 221 -5.64 -17.06 -0.57
C ARG A 221 -5.70 -16.00 0.53
N LEU A 222 -6.59 -15.01 0.40
CA LEU A 222 -6.78 -13.97 1.39
C LEU A 222 -7.22 -14.55 2.74
N THR A 223 -8.20 -15.46 2.75
CA THR A 223 -8.68 -16.08 4.00
C THR A 223 -7.60 -16.90 4.70
N ILE A 224 -6.75 -17.60 3.94
CA ILE A 224 -5.60 -18.34 4.48
C ILE A 224 -4.61 -17.37 5.15
N VAL A 225 -4.22 -16.30 4.45
CA VAL A 225 -3.27 -15.29 4.98
C VAL A 225 -3.85 -14.58 6.21
N GLU A 226 -5.14 -14.23 6.21
CA GLU A 226 -5.82 -13.64 7.37
C GLU A 226 -5.83 -14.57 8.58
N THR A 227 -6.07 -15.86 8.35
CA THR A 227 -6.05 -16.87 9.41
C THR A 227 -4.65 -17.04 9.98
N GLN A 228 -3.63 -17.10 9.11
CA GLN A 228 -2.23 -17.15 9.54
C GLN A 228 -1.83 -15.90 10.34
N LYS A 229 -2.21 -14.71 9.87
CA LYS A 229 -1.98 -13.45 10.60
C LYS A 229 -2.58 -13.51 12.01
N LYS A 230 -3.83 -13.91 12.15
CA LYS A 230 -4.49 -14.07 13.47
C LYS A 230 -3.77 -15.07 14.37
N ASN A 231 -3.25 -16.16 13.80
CA ASN A 231 -2.46 -17.14 14.55
C ASN A 231 -1.15 -16.54 15.06
N TYR A 232 -0.42 -15.83 14.20
CA TYR A 232 0.81 -15.13 14.62
C TYR A 232 0.53 -14.04 15.66
N GLU A 233 -0.55 -13.27 15.52
CA GLU A 233 -0.95 -12.28 16.53
C GLU A 233 -1.18 -12.93 17.89
N LYS A 234 -1.92 -14.05 17.96
CA LYS A 234 -2.12 -14.80 19.22
C LYS A 234 -0.82 -15.33 19.82
N LYS A 235 0.11 -15.80 18.98
CA LYS A 235 1.44 -16.25 19.45
C LYS A 235 2.31 -15.09 19.95
N LEU A 236 2.15 -13.90 19.38
CA LEU A 236 2.85 -12.71 19.85
C LEU A 236 2.23 -12.19 21.16
N GLU A 237 0.92 -12.29 21.34
CA GLU A 237 0.21 -11.94 22.59
C GLU A 237 0.69 -12.75 23.81
N SER A 238 1.24 -13.95 23.61
CA SER A 238 1.84 -14.73 24.72
C SER A 238 3.26 -14.30 25.09
N ILE A 239 3.96 -13.56 24.23
CA ILE A 239 5.37 -13.18 24.42
C ILE A 239 5.51 -11.68 24.74
N PHE A 240 4.73 -10.86 24.04
CA PHE A 240 4.85 -9.41 24.02
C PHE A 240 3.61 -8.73 24.59
N SER A 241 3.80 -7.54 25.17
CA SER A 241 2.69 -6.71 25.64
C SER A 241 1.94 -6.07 24.47
N LYS A 242 0.72 -5.59 24.75
CA LYS A 242 -0.13 -4.94 23.73
C LYS A 242 0.58 -3.75 23.07
N SER A 243 1.30 -2.94 23.84
CA SER A 243 2.09 -1.79 23.36
C SER A 243 3.20 -2.24 22.40
N GLN A 244 3.90 -3.34 22.73
CA GLN A 244 4.94 -3.89 21.86
C GLN A 244 4.38 -4.44 20.55
N ILE A 245 3.24 -5.13 20.59
CA ILE A 245 2.55 -5.62 19.39
C ILE A 245 2.06 -4.46 18.52
N GLU A 246 1.55 -3.40 19.14
CA GLU A 246 1.19 -2.18 18.44
C GLU A 246 2.41 -1.54 17.76
N MET A 247 3.60 -1.61 18.38
CA MET A 247 4.84 -1.10 17.81
C MET A 247 5.28 -1.93 16.60
N ILE A 248 5.15 -3.26 16.68
CA ILE A 248 5.41 -4.15 15.54
C ILE A 248 4.45 -3.83 14.38
N LYS A 249 3.19 -3.47 14.67
CA LYS A 249 2.16 -3.17 13.66
C LYS A 249 2.29 -1.79 13.02
N ASN A 250 2.50 -0.76 13.85
CA ASN A 250 2.41 0.65 13.47
C ASN A 250 3.80 1.32 13.37
N GLY A 251 4.87 0.59 13.68
CA GLY A 251 6.23 1.12 13.79
C GLY A 251 6.42 1.98 15.04
N ASN A 252 7.22 3.04 14.93
CA ASN A 252 7.68 3.83 16.08
C ASN A 252 6.61 4.71 16.77
N SER A 253 5.35 4.67 16.31
CA SER A 253 4.27 5.52 16.82
C SER A 253 3.37 4.73 17.76
N VAL A 254 3.77 4.61 19.03
CA VAL A 254 3.00 3.89 20.06
C VAL A 254 2.92 4.68 21.36
N SER A 255 1.74 4.67 21.97
CA SER A 255 1.51 5.10 23.34
C SER A 255 1.82 3.95 24.29
N TRP A 256 3.00 3.98 24.92
CA TRP A 256 3.36 2.99 25.93
C TRP A 256 2.48 3.11 27.17
N SER A 257 2.01 1.97 27.70
CA SER A 257 1.31 1.96 28.98
C SER A 257 2.28 2.31 30.12
N THR A 258 1.78 2.97 31.17
CA THR A 258 2.59 3.29 32.35
C THR A 258 3.22 2.04 32.97
N SER A 259 2.48 0.93 32.99
CA SER A 259 2.95 -0.36 33.50
C SER A 259 4.11 -0.94 32.66
N ASP A 260 4.03 -0.83 31.33
CA ASP A 260 5.13 -1.23 30.44
C ASP A 260 6.37 -0.37 30.70
N ILE A 261 6.21 0.95 30.77
CA ILE A 261 7.33 1.88 31.01
C ILE A 261 8.02 1.56 32.34
N GLU A 262 7.26 1.29 33.40
CA GLU A 262 7.80 0.92 34.71
C GLU A 262 8.56 -0.41 34.68
N ALA A 263 8.01 -1.43 34.03
CA ALA A 263 8.66 -2.73 33.89
C ALA A 263 9.99 -2.62 33.12
N TYR A 264 10.01 -1.89 32.00
CA TYR A 264 11.24 -1.67 31.23
C TYR A 264 12.22 -0.74 31.94
N LYS A 265 11.75 0.17 32.79
CA LYS A 265 12.61 0.99 33.63
C LYS A 265 13.40 0.13 34.61
N VAL A 266 12.76 -0.83 35.26
CA VAL A 266 13.45 -1.80 36.13
C VAL A 266 14.53 -2.55 35.35
N ILE A 267 14.18 -3.12 34.18
CA ILE A 267 15.14 -3.87 33.35
C ILE A 267 16.31 -2.98 32.89
N TYR A 268 16.04 -1.73 32.52
CA TYR A 268 17.10 -0.79 32.13
C TYR A 268 18.01 -0.43 33.31
N THR A 269 17.45 -0.26 34.51
CA THR A 269 18.25 0.03 35.71
C THR A 269 19.06 -1.14 36.20
N THR A 270 18.57 -2.38 36.04
CA THR A 270 19.30 -3.59 36.46
C THR A 270 20.36 -3.99 35.44
N ASN A 271 20.06 -3.92 34.14
CA ASN A 271 21.03 -4.26 33.10
C ASN A 271 20.85 -3.40 31.85
N SER A 272 21.43 -2.20 31.90
CA SER A 272 21.38 -1.24 30.80
C SER A 272 22.07 -1.75 29.53
N THR A 273 23.07 -2.61 29.66
CA THR A 273 23.83 -3.19 28.53
C THR A 273 22.96 -4.14 27.71
N ILE A 274 22.26 -5.07 28.37
CA ILE A 274 21.31 -5.98 27.71
C ILE A 274 20.17 -5.19 27.08
N TYR A 275 19.64 -4.18 27.77
CA TYR A 275 18.57 -3.37 27.23
C TYR A 275 18.96 -2.65 25.93
N LYS A 276 20.14 -2.01 25.91
CA LYS A 276 20.69 -1.34 24.72
C LYS A 276 20.94 -2.34 23.59
N PHE A 277 21.50 -3.52 23.90
CA PHE A 277 21.73 -4.58 22.92
C PHE A 277 20.41 -5.05 22.27
N LEU A 278 19.37 -5.30 23.05
CA LEU A 278 18.07 -5.71 22.52
C LEU A 278 17.44 -4.60 21.67
N LEU A 279 17.57 -3.35 22.07
CA LEU A 279 17.10 -2.20 21.29
C LEU A 279 17.84 -2.10 19.94
N GLU A 280 19.16 -2.33 19.93
CA GLU A 280 19.98 -2.37 18.70
C GLU A 280 19.57 -3.52 17.76
N LYS A 281 19.19 -4.68 18.32
CA LYS A 281 18.65 -5.81 17.55
C LYS A 281 17.22 -5.59 17.04
N GLY A 282 16.61 -4.43 17.31
CA GLY A 282 15.29 -4.06 16.80
C GLY A 282 14.13 -4.67 17.59
N PHE A 283 14.35 -5.05 18.86
CA PHE A 283 13.25 -5.48 19.71
C PHE A 283 12.28 -4.32 19.98
N PRO A 284 10.96 -4.60 20.10
CA PRO A 284 9.94 -3.58 20.35
C PRO A 284 10.03 -3.11 21.80
N LEU A 285 10.95 -2.20 22.07
CA LEU A 285 11.22 -1.67 23.41
C LEU A 285 11.06 -0.14 23.40
N PRO A 286 10.65 0.46 24.53
CA PRO A 286 10.61 1.92 24.68
C PRO A 286 11.95 2.58 24.37
N SER A 287 11.92 3.81 23.85
CA SER A 287 13.15 4.58 23.71
C SER A 287 13.76 4.90 25.09
N ILE A 288 15.08 4.89 25.19
CA ILE A 288 15.80 5.20 26.44
C ILE A 288 15.39 6.57 26.99
N ARG A 289 15.21 7.58 26.12
CA ARG A 289 14.76 8.93 26.51
C ARG A 289 13.40 8.90 27.23
N LEU A 290 12.49 8.05 26.78
CA LEU A 290 11.17 7.91 27.40
C LEU A 290 11.29 7.30 28.80
N ILE A 291 12.13 6.26 28.95
CA ILE A 291 12.40 5.61 30.24
C ILE A 291 13.04 6.57 31.24
N GLU A 292 14.02 7.35 30.79
CA GLU A 292 14.71 8.33 31.62
C GLU A 292 13.77 9.47 32.05
N SER A 293 12.91 9.95 31.15
CA SER A 293 11.94 11.02 31.43
C SER A 293 10.79 10.63 32.36
N SER A 294 10.47 9.34 32.45
CA SER A 294 9.35 8.85 33.26
C SER A 294 9.73 8.74 34.74
N SER A 295 8.96 9.31 35.65
CA SER A 295 9.20 9.11 37.09
C SER A 295 8.68 7.73 37.54
N PRO A 296 9.52 6.88 38.16
CA PRO A 296 9.07 5.57 38.64
C PRO A 296 8.07 5.72 39.78
N SER A 297 7.08 4.81 39.85
CA SER A 297 6.22 4.67 41.03
C SER A 297 7.03 4.50 42.33
N PRO A 298 6.51 4.92 43.50
CA PRO A 298 7.16 4.72 44.79
C PRO A 298 7.54 3.26 45.08
N GLU A 299 6.77 2.29 44.57
CA GLU A 299 7.05 0.87 44.74
C GLU A 299 8.24 0.42 43.89
N ILE A 300 8.25 0.81 42.62
CA ILE A 300 9.34 0.54 41.68
C ILE A 300 10.65 1.20 42.15
N SER A 301 10.55 2.41 42.70
CA SER A 301 11.70 3.12 43.27
C SER A 301 12.36 2.35 44.42
N LYS A 302 11.57 1.66 45.26
CA LYS A 302 12.10 0.80 46.33
C LYS A 302 12.80 -0.44 45.75
N ILE A 303 12.24 -1.04 44.70
CA ILE A 303 12.85 -2.20 44.03
C ILE A 303 14.19 -1.82 43.42
N ILE A 304 14.25 -0.70 42.69
CA ILE A 304 15.49 -0.21 42.08
C ILE A 304 16.58 0.03 43.13
N LYS A 305 16.23 0.68 44.26
CA LYS A 305 17.19 0.89 45.36
C LYS A 305 17.74 -0.42 45.91
N ARG A 306 16.89 -1.41 46.17
CA ARG A 306 17.33 -2.72 46.68
C ARG A 306 18.27 -3.43 45.71
N VAL A 307 17.99 -3.38 44.40
CA VAL A 307 18.87 -3.98 43.39
C VAL A 307 20.23 -3.29 43.39
N GLN A 308 20.25 -1.96 43.45
CA GLN A 308 21.49 -1.18 43.49
C GLN A 308 22.30 -1.43 44.77
N GLU A 309 21.63 -1.56 45.93
CA GLU A 309 22.27 -1.92 47.19
C GLU A 309 22.88 -3.33 47.12
N GLN A 310 22.16 -4.31 46.57
CA GLN A 310 22.69 -5.67 46.39
C GLN A 310 23.89 -5.75 45.45
N GLU A 311 23.88 -5.00 44.35
CA GLU A 311 25.04 -4.91 43.44
C GLU A 311 26.24 -4.26 44.13
N GLN A 312 26.03 -3.26 44.99
CA GLN A 312 27.10 -2.63 45.75
C GLN A 312 27.69 -3.58 46.79
N ASP A 313 26.85 -4.30 47.53
CA ASP A 313 27.27 -5.28 48.52
C ASP A 313 28.05 -6.44 47.87
N GLN A 314 27.62 -6.92 46.70
CA GLN A 314 28.35 -7.93 45.93
C GLN A 314 29.72 -7.44 45.48
N ASN A 315 29.80 -6.25 44.88
CA ASN A 315 31.08 -5.67 44.47
C ASN A 315 32.03 -5.43 45.65
N GLN A 316 31.50 -5.02 46.81
CA GLN A 316 32.32 -4.85 48.02
C GLN A 316 32.83 -6.19 48.57
N ASN A 317 32.00 -7.22 48.59
CA ASN A 317 32.44 -8.56 49.01
C ASN A 317 33.48 -9.14 48.05
N GLU A 318 33.32 -8.96 46.75
CA GLU A 318 34.32 -9.40 45.76
C GLU A 318 35.66 -8.67 45.92
N LEU A 319 35.63 -7.36 46.18
CA LEU A 319 36.85 -6.58 46.43
C LEU A 319 37.55 -7.03 47.72
N GLN A 320 36.78 -7.25 48.80
CA GLN A 320 37.32 -7.75 50.07
C GLN A 320 37.93 -9.15 49.93
N GLN A 321 37.32 -10.01 49.10
CA GLN A 321 37.88 -11.33 48.82
C GLN A 321 39.20 -11.21 48.04
N GLN A 322 39.28 -10.33 47.03
CA GLN A 322 40.52 -10.09 46.29
C GLN A 322 41.64 -9.57 47.20
N ASP A 323 41.32 -8.64 48.09
CA ASP A 323 42.28 -8.12 49.06
C ASP A 323 42.75 -9.20 50.06
N ALA A 324 41.85 -10.10 50.46
CA ALA A 324 42.18 -11.24 51.34
C ALA A 324 43.09 -12.26 50.62
N ASP A 325 42.77 -12.59 49.37
CA ASP A 325 43.56 -13.52 48.56
C ASP A 325 44.98 -12.96 48.30
N LEU A 326 45.10 -11.65 48.01
CA LEU A 326 46.39 -10.97 47.88
C LEU A 326 47.21 -11.00 49.17
N TYR A 327 46.57 -10.80 50.33
CA TYR A 327 47.25 -10.88 51.61
C TYR A 327 47.74 -12.31 51.92
N GLU A 328 46.94 -13.34 51.60
CA GLU A 328 47.38 -14.74 51.74
C GLU A 328 48.56 -15.07 50.82
N GLU A 329 48.57 -14.58 49.58
CA GLU A 329 49.71 -14.73 48.67
C GLU A 329 50.98 -14.05 49.21
N GLU A 330 50.87 -12.83 49.77
CA GLU A 330 52.00 -12.13 50.40
C GLU A 330 52.55 -12.88 51.62
N GLN A 331 51.68 -13.44 52.47
CA GLN A 331 52.09 -14.24 53.64
C GLN A 331 52.78 -15.55 53.23
N GLN A 332 52.36 -16.19 52.14
CA GLN A 332 53.03 -17.38 51.61
C GLN A 332 54.44 -17.06 51.09
N GLN A 333 54.62 -15.89 50.47
CA GLN A 333 55.94 -15.40 50.01
C GLN A 333 56.89 -15.00 51.17
N GLN A 334 56.35 -14.58 52.32
CA GLN A 334 57.13 -14.22 53.51
C GLN A 334 57.36 -15.40 54.48
N SER A 335 56.86 -16.60 54.18
CA SER A 335 57.01 -17.76 55.07
C SER A 335 58.48 -18.22 55.20
N PRO A 336 58.93 -18.71 56.38
CA PRO A 336 60.35 -18.94 56.68
C PRO A 336 61.02 -20.01 55.83
N SER A 337 60.25 -20.82 55.10
CA SER A 337 60.78 -21.85 54.20
C SER A 337 61.64 -21.27 53.06
N SER A 338 61.31 -20.06 52.58
CA SER A 338 62.10 -19.37 51.56
C SER A 338 63.39 -18.74 52.12
N LEU A 339 63.38 -18.27 53.38
CA LEU A 339 64.57 -17.72 54.05
C LEU A 339 65.50 -18.81 54.62
N GLN A 340 64.96 -19.98 54.99
CA GLN A 340 65.77 -21.13 55.40
C GLN A 340 66.61 -21.67 54.22
N SER A 341 66.05 -21.68 53.01
CA SER A 341 66.78 -22.02 51.76
C SER A 341 67.95 -21.08 51.47
N LEU A 342 67.79 -19.77 51.74
CA LEU A 342 68.86 -18.78 51.56
C LEU A 342 69.93 -18.84 52.66
N MET A 343 69.57 -19.16 53.91
CA MET A 343 70.55 -19.35 54.98
C MET A 343 71.32 -20.68 54.83
N ASP A 344 70.68 -21.74 54.33
CA ASP A 344 71.34 -23.03 54.08
C ASP A 344 72.34 -22.96 52.91
N HIS A 345 72.19 -22.00 51.98
CA HIS A 345 73.20 -21.74 50.93
C HIS A 345 74.37 -20.88 51.43
N SER A 346 74.17 -19.99 52.41
CA SER A 346 75.28 -19.22 53.01
C SER A 346 76.15 -20.06 53.94
N TYR A 347 75.60 -21.10 54.57
CA TYR A 347 76.35 -22.01 55.45
C TYR A 347 77.09 -23.13 54.70
N SER A 348 76.75 -23.35 53.43
CA SER A 348 77.39 -24.39 52.60
C SER A 348 78.67 -23.91 51.90
N GLU A 349 78.85 -22.60 51.68
CA GLU A 349 80.08 -22.06 51.09
C GLU A 349 81.22 -21.83 52.11
N GLU A 350 80.93 -21.74 53.42
CA GLU A 350 81.97 -21.64 54.46
C GLU A 350 82.52 -23.00 54.93
N ILE A 351 81.92 -24.13 54.53
CA ILE A 351 82.38 -25.48 54.93
C ILE A 351 83.20 -26.17 53.82
N GLU A 352 83.22 -25.64 52.59
CA GLU A 352 84.05 -26.18 51.50
C GLU A 352 85.50 -25.66 51.47
N PHE A 353 85.90 -24.76 52.39
CA PHE A 353 87.28 -24.24 52.45
C PHE A 353 88.19 -24.88 53.51
N GLU A 354 87.71 -25.86 54.30
CA GLU A 354 88.48 -26.46 55.40
C GLU A 354 88.76 -27.97 55.26
N ILE A 355 88.67 -28.54 54.04
CA ILE A 355 89.05 -29.94 53.73
C ILE A 355 90.09 -30.04 52.59
N LEU A 356 90.83 -28.97 52.28
CA LEU A 356 91.99 -29.02 51.37
C LEU A 356 93.26 -28.42 52.00
N ASN A 357 93.56 -28.84 53.21
CA ASN A 357 94.88 -28.70 53.82
C ASN A 357 95.19 -29.93 54.70
N GLU A 358 95.36 -31.07 54.04
CA GLU A 358 96.33 -32.11 54.41
C GLU A 358 96.84 -32.82 53.15
#